data_AF-A0ABD3RGN4-F1
#
_entry.id   AF-A0ABD3RGN4-F1
#
_cell.length_a   1.000
_cell.length_b   1.000
_cell.length_c   1.000
_cell.angle_alpha   90.00
_cell.angle_beta   90.00
_cell.angle_gamma   90.00
#
_symmetry.space_group_name_H-M   'P 1'
#
loop_
_entity.id
_entity.type
_entity.pdbx_description
1 polymer ?
#
loop_
_entity_poly.entity_id
_entity_poly.type
_entity_poly.pdbx_seq_one_letter_code
_entity_poly.pdbx_strand_id
1 'polypeptide(L)'
;MAFFDDTNHVSSESRRDLITTGVCFASPLFYCIDSDQIPLACAKDVSCIRLSSSPKIIAQFITNVGNTKFLSSVRRSNYKFLYRGLSSDEVEAVANNDELAAIIIKEEPFDLLDSNTYNSTESVIYFQDMEHEMTAMRMPLKPSNSHIGTTNPKDAARWGQAASIWPLGEEGVDFAWLADGGSFWPTGELHIKERNGITSSMKVPGDGKCDGLSEALLEDSLEIMFRADNGFVAVPDELDKELRKHLSEMRF
;
A
#
# COMPACT_ATOMS: atom_id res chain seq x y z
N MET A 1 35.87 52.40 -26.95
CA MET A 1 35.87 53.85 -27.24
C MET A 1 34.51 54.38 -26.79
N ALA A 2 34.50 55.40 -25.90
CA ALA A 2 33.36 55.97 -25.13
C ALA A 2 32.82 55.02 -24.02
N PHE A 3 32.84 55.25 -22.69
CA PHE A 3 32.76 56.41 -21.76
C PHE A 3 31.37 57.04 -21.51
N PHE A 4 31.09 57.19 -20.20
CA PHE A 4 30.00 57.82 -19.42
C PHE A 4 28.75 56.98 -19.10
N ASP A 5 28.50 56.55 -17.85
CA ASP A 5 28.16 57.25 -16.56
C ASP A 5 26.67 57.65 -16.51
N ASP A 6 25.89 57.07 -15.59
CA ASP A 6 25.44 57.80 -14.41
C ASP A 6 24.49 56.99 -13.51
N THR A 7 24.70 57.22 -12.22
CA THR A 7 24.02 56.76 -11.02
C THR A 7 22.52 57.03 -10.96
N ASN A 8 21.77 56.20 -10.20
CA ASN A 8 20.86 56.74 -9.19
C ASN A 8 20.61 55.76 -8.03
N HIS A 9 20.93 56.27 -6.85
CA HIS A 9 20.76 55.72 -5.52
C HIS A 9 19.41 56.22 -4.98
N VAL A 10 18.55 55.33 -4.46
CA VAL A 10 17.43 55.74 -3.60
C VAL A 10 17.43 54.87 -2.36
N SER A 11 17.79 55.48 -1.23
CA SER A 11 17.48 54.97 0.10
C SER A 11 16.11 55.52 0.53
N SER A 12 15.35 54.73 1.26
CA SER A 12 14.43 55.27 2.26
C SER A 12 14.19 54.23 3.34
N GLU A 13 14.69 54.58 4.52
CA GLU A 13 14.40 53.96 5.80
C GLU A 13 12.91 53.96 6.11
N SER A 14 12.42 52.92 6.77
CA SER A 14 11.25 53.06 7.64
C SER A 14 11.46 52.20 8.89
N ARG A 15 11.93 52.88 9.94
CA ARG A 15 11.81 52.46 11.33
C ARG A 15 10.38 52.74 11.79
N ARG A 16 9.71 51.75 12.41
CA ARG A 16 8.81 52.02 13.52
C ARG A 16 8.96 50.95 14.59
N ASP A 17 9.17 51.46 15.79
CA ASP A 17 9.32 50.79 17.06
C ASP A 17 8.09 49.96 17.43
N LEU A 18 8.30 48.84 18.13
CA LEU A 18 7.30 48.34 19.05
C LEU A 18 7.94 48.02 20.41
N ILE A 19 7.27 48.55 21.41
CA ILE A 19 7.66 48.70 22.80
C ILE A 19 7.61 47.37 23.56
N THR A 20 8.58 47.17 24.44
CA THR A 20 8.67 46.13 25.45
C THR A 20 7.84 46.48 26.69
N THR A 21 7.04 45.53 27.19
CA THR A 21 6.66 45.25 28.61
C THR A 21 5.57 44.16 28.53
N GLY A 22 5.46 43.13 29.36
CA GLY A 22 6.06 42.75 30.63
C GLY A 22 5.47 41.37 31.00
N VAL A 23 6.13 40.74 31.97
CA VAL A 23 6.03 39.33 32.38
C VAL A 23 4.70 38.98 33.07
N CYS A 24 4.17 37.77 32.85
CA CYS A 24 3.50 36.98 33.90
C CYS A 24 3.67 35.48 33.62
N PHE A 25 4.39 34.81 34.52
CA PHE A 25 4.46 33.36 34.63
C PHE A 25 3.09 32.82 35.06
N ALA A 26 2.49 31.98 34.24
CA ALA A 26 1.45 31.05 34.65
C ALA A 26 1.91 29.64 34.28
N SER A 27 1.94 28.78 35.30
CA SER A 27 2.42 27.41 35.31
C SER A 27 1.96 26.58 34.11
N PRO A 28 2.79 25.68 33.56
CA PRO A 28 2.25 24.58 32.77
C PRO A 28 1.46 23.69 33.72
N LEU A 29 0.13 23.76 33.63
CA LEU A 29 -0.71 22.63 33.97
C LEU A 29 -0.27 21.50 33.03
N PHE A 30 0.58 20.62 33.54
CA PHE A 30 0.75 19.28 33.00
C PHE A 30 -0.64 18.64 33.00
N TYR A 31 -1.30 18.65 31.85
CA TYR A 31 -2.27 17.63 31.56
C TYR A 31 -1.47 16.34 31.42
N CYS A 32 -1.44 15.55 32.50
CA CYS A 32 -1.31 14.11 32.35
C CYS A 32 -2.48 13.69 31.45
N ILE A 33 -2.18 13.48 30.17
CA ILE A 33 -3.06 12.67 29.34
C ILE A 33 -2.86 11.27 29.90
N ASP A 34 -3.86 10.79 30.64
CA ASP A 34 -3.92 9.39 31.06
C ASP A 34 -3.71 8.53 29.82
N SER A 35 -2.57 7.86 29.80
CA SER A 35 -2.15 6.91 28.78
C SER A 35 -2.85 5.56 28.96
N ASP A 36 -4.12 5.56 29.36
CA ASP A 36 -4.91 4.37 29.64
C ASP A 36 -6.33 4.56 29.10
N GLN A 37 -6.44 4.55 27.76
CA GLN A 37 -7.55 4.00 26.99
C GLN A 37 -7.38 4.39 25.51
N ILE A 38 -6.45 3.72 24.83
CA ILE A 38 -6.66 3.45 23.41
C ILE A 38 -7.92 2.58 23.37
N PRO A 39 -9.03 2.99 22.74
CA PRO A 39 -10.17 2.12 22.60
C PRO A 39 -9.67 0.89 21.86
N LEU A 40 -9.66 -0.25 22.54
CA LEU A 40 -9.40 -1.56 21.96
C LEU A 40 -10.41 -1.68 20.82
N ALA A 41 -9.95 -1.48 19.60
CA ALA A 41 -10.80 -1.47 18.43
C ALA A 41 -11.57 -2.79 18.43
N CYS A 42 -12.90 -2.71 18.52
CA CYS A 42 -13.76 -3.87 18.27
C CYS A 42 -13.25 -4.54 17.01
N ALA A 43 -12.92 -5.82 17.11
CA ALA A 43 -12.63 -6.66 15.95
C ALA A 43 -13.78 -6.42 14.95
N LYS A 44 -13.47 -5.71 13.86
CA LYS A 44 -14.43 -5.58 12.76
C LYS A 44 -14.50 -6.96 12.15
N ASP A 45 -15.70 -7.55 12.12
CA ASP A 45 -15.92 -8.84 11.48
C ASP A 45 -15.45 -8.73 10.02
N VAL A 46 -14.46 -9.56 9.66
CA VAL A 46 -13.96 -9.59 8.30
C VAL A 46 -15.07 -10.06 7.37
N SER A 47 -15.46 -9.22 6.41
CA SER A 47 -16.46 -9.60 5.42
C SER A 47 -15.81 -10.44 4.31
N CYS A 48 -15.89 -11.77 4.47
CA CYS A 48 -15.46 -12.75 3.47
C CYS A 48 -16.66 -13.39 2.75
N ILE A 49 -16.59 -13.49 1.42
CA ILE A 49 -17.60 -14.19 0.60
C ILE A 49 -16.91 -15.28 -0.22
N ARG A 50 -17.31 -16.54 -0.03
CA ARG A 50 -16.83 -17.65 -0.85
C ARG A 50 -17.27 -17.47 -2.31
N LEU A 51 -16.33 -17.52 -3.25
CA LEU A 51 -16.58 -17.35 -4.68
C LEU A 51 -16.75 -18.70 -5.38
N SER A 52 -15.66 -19.45 -5.54
CA SER A 52 -15.65 -20.72 -6.26
C SER A 52 -14.35 -21.48 -6.03
N SER A 53 -14.39 -22.81 -6.10
CA SER A 53 -13.21 -23.68 -6.19
C SER A 53 -12.75 -23.92 -7.64
N SER A 54 -13.52 -23.49 -8.64
CA SER A 54 -13.21 -23.72 -10.05
C SER A 54 -12.32 -22.62 -10.64
N PRO A 55 -11.06 -22.90 -11.05
CA PRO A 55 -10.16 -21.89 -11.62
C PRO A 55 -10.72 -21.19 -12.87
N LYS A 56 -11.57 -21.88 -13.65
CA LYS A 56 -12.25 -21.30 -14.80
C LYS A 56 -13.27 -20.23 -14.41
N ILE A 57 -14.09 -20.50 -13.39
CA ILE A 57 -15.09 -19.55 -12.89
C ILE A 57 -14.37 -18.35 -12.25
N ILE A 58 -13.31 -18.62 -11.47
CA ILE A 58 -12.45 -17.58 -10.88
C ILE A 58 -11.86 -16.68 -11.97
N ALA A 59 -11.27 -17.24 -13.03
CA ALA A 59 -10.71 -16.49 -14.14
C ALA A 59 -11.76 -15.60 -14.85
N GLN A 60 -12.98 -16.12 -15.04
CA GLN A 60 -14.08 -15.37 -15.64
C GLN A 60 -14.50 -14.21 -14.74
N PHE A 61 -14.58 -14.44 -13.44
CA PHE A 61 -14.92 -13.41 -12.47
C PHE A 61 -13.87 -12.29 -12.46
N ILE A 62 -12.59 -12.63 -12.35
CA ILE A 62 -11.47 -11.67 -12.40
C ILE A 62 -11.50 -10.86 -13.69
N THR A 63 -11.75 -11.50 -14.83
CA THR A 63 -11.83 -10.82 -16.13
C THR A 63 -12.99 -9.83 -16.21
N ASN A 64 -14.11 -10.13 -15.55
CA ASN A 64 -15.32 -9.32 -15.63
C ASN A 64 -15.40 -8.20 -14.58
N VAL A 65 -14.81 -8.41 -13.40
CA VAL A 65 -15.02 -7.53 -12.22
C VAL A 65 -13.69 -7.05 -11.60
N GLY A 66 -12.59 -7.74 -11.89
CA GLY A 66 -11.27 -7.34 -11.40
C GLY A 66 -10.76 -6.08 -12.09
N ASN A 67 -9.82 -5.40 -11.45
CA ASN A 67 -9.22 -4.18 -11.96
C ASN A 67 -8.50 -4.43 -13.31
N THR A 68 -8.94 -3.77 -14.38
CA THR A 68 -8.39 -4.01 -15.72
C THR A 68 -6.91 -3.66 -15.86
N LYS A 69 -6.42 -2.63 -15.16
CA LYS A 69 -5.02 -2.22 -15.20
C LYS A 69 -4.11 -3.22 -14.51
N PHE A 70 -4.53 -3.74 -13.36
CA PHE A 70 -3.83 -4.82 -12.68
C PHE A 70 -3.77 -6.07 -13.55
N LEU A 71 -4.91 -6.51 -14.09
CA LEU A 71 -4.96 -7.68 -14.98
C LEU A 71 -4.06 -7.51 -16.22
N SER A 72 -4.03 -6.32 -16.81
CA SER A 72 -3.11 -5.99 -17.90
C SER A 72 -1.64 -6.11 -17.48
N SER A 73 -1.30 -5.64 -16.27
CA SER A 73 0.05 -5.73 -15.70
C SER A 73 0.47 -7.17 -15.47
N VAL A 74 -0.43 -8.00 -14.91
CA VAL A 74 -0.25 -9.45 -14.76
C VAL A 74 0.00 -10.13 -16.11
N ARG A 75 -0.76 -9.78 -17.15
CA ARG A 75 -0.54 -10.37 -18.49
C ARG A 75 0.83 -9.99 -19.05
N ARG A 76 1.23 -8.73 -18.91
CA ARG A 76 2.52 -8.22 -19.39
C ARG A 76 3.71 -8.80 -18.63
N SER A 77 3.54 -9.11 -17.35
CA SER A 77 4.54 -9.79 -16.53
C SER A 77 4.58 -11.32 -16.78
N ASN A 78 4.01 -11.81 -17.89
CA ASN A 78 3.89 -13.23 -18.20
C ASN A 78 3.14 -14.00 -17.10
N TYR A 79 2.00 -13.45 -16.70
CA TYR A 79 1.08 -13.95 -15.68
C TYR A 79 1.68 -13.99 -14.28
N LYS A 80 2.71 -13.21 -13.92
CA LYS A 80 3.17 -13.14 -12.52
C LYS A 80 2.11 -12.47 -11.64
N PHE A 81 1.85 -13.05 -10.48
CA PHE A 81 0.79 -12.63 -9.57
C PHE A 81 1.39 -11.89 -8.38
N LEU A 82 0.54 -11.09 -7.73
CA LEU A 82 0.81 -10.53 -6.42
C LEU A 82 0.19 -11.45 -5.37
N TYR A 83 0.91 -11.71 -4.29
CA TYR A 83 0.52 -12.64 -3.24
C TYR A 83 0.40 -11.96 -1.89
N ARG A 84 -0.49 -12.48 -1.05
CA ARG A 84 -0.61 -12.11 0.36
C ARG A 84 -0.83 -13.36 1.21
N GLY A 85 -0.38 -13.32 2.46
CA GLY A 85 -0.68 -14.35 3.45
C GLY A 85 -2.03 -14.06 4.10
N LEU A 86 -2.97 -14.99 4.00
CA LEU A 86 -4.27 -14.91 4.66
C LEU A 86 -4.18 -15.52 6.06
N SER A 87 -4.73 -14.82 7.05
CA SER A 87 -4.86 -15.32 8.42
C SER A 87 -5.71 -16.58 8.49
N SER A 88 -5.52 -17.39 9.53
CA SER A 88 -6.34 -18.59 9.75
C SER A 88 -7.83 -18.26 9.81
N ASP A 89 -8.20 -17.14 10.44
CA ASP A 89 -9.59 -16.71 10.58
C ASP A 89 -10.23 -16.43 9.21
N GLU A 90 -9.51 -15.80 8.29
CA GLU A 90 -9.98 -15.53 6.92
C GLU A 90 -10.18 -16.81 6.12
N VAL A 91 -9.30 -17.80 6.31
CA VAL A 91 -9.39 -19.11 5.66
C VAL A 91 -10.54 -19.93 6.27
N GLU A 92 -10.69 -19.93 7.59
CA GLU A 92 -11.72 -20.69 8.32
C GLU A 92 -13.12 -20.13 8.07
N ALA A 93 -13.28 -18.81 7.95
CA ALA A 93 -14.58 -18.15 7.71
C ALA A 93 -15.30 -18.63 6.44
N VAL A 94 -14.56 -19.27 5.52
CA VAL A 94 -14.99 -19.61 4.16
C VAL A 94 -14.66 -21.06 3.77
N ALA A 95 -13.88 -21.77 4.58
CA ALA A 95 -13.60 -23.18 4.41
C ALA A 95 -14.82 -24.01 4.85
N ASN A 96 -15.54 -24.56 3.87
CA ASN A 96 -16.51 -25.63 4.12
C ASN A 96 -15.89 -26.95 3.67
N ASN A 97 -15.59 -27.84 4.62
CA ASN A 97 -15.18 -29.23 4.37
C ASN A 97 -13.92 -29.39 3.48
N ASP A 98 -12.80 -28.76 3.86
CA ASP A 98 -11.49 -28.89 3.19
C ASP A 98 -11.43 -28.51 1.70
N GLU A 99 -12.48 -27.89 1.14
CA GLU A 99 -12.50 -27.51 -0.27
C GLU A 99 -11.90 -26.10 -0.46
N LEU A 100 -10.67 -26.07 -0.99
CA LEU A 100 -9.96 -24.86 -1.44
C LEU A 100 -10.86 -24.04 -2.38
N ALA A 101 -11.07 -22.76 -2.07
CA ALA A 101 -11.82 -21.85 -2.91
C ALA A 101 -11.28 -20.44 -2.84
N ALA A 102 -11.46 -19.72 -3.94
CA ALA A 102 -11.27 -18.28 -3.94
C ALA A 102 -12.35 -17.59 -3.12
N ILE A 103 -11.98 -16.47 -2.52
CA ILE A 103 -12.83 -15.68 -1.64
C ILE A 103 -12.70 -14.20 -1.96
N ILE A 104 -13.76 -13.46 -1.69
CA ILE A 104 -13.78 -12.00 -1.81
C ILE A 104 -13.66 -11.44 -0.41
N ILE A 105 -12.65 -10.58 -0.19
CA ILE A 105 -12.41 -9.88 1.07
C ILE A 105 -12.69 -8.39 0.84
N LYS A 106 -13.58 -7.79 1.64
CA LYS A 106 -14.00 -6.38 1.48
C LYS A 106 -13.64 -5.46 2.63
N GLU A 107 -13.71 -5.96 3.86
CA GLU A 107 -13.61 -5.14 5.06
C GLU A 107 -12.69 -5.84 6.05
N GLU A 108 -11.40 -5.79 5.77
CA GLU A 108 -10.37 -6.28 6.68
C GLU A 108 -9.50 -5.13 7.20
N PRO A 109 -8.93 -5.25 8.40
CA PRO A 109 -7.94 -4.30 8.89
C PRO A 109 -6.72 -4.22 7.99
N PHE A 110 -6.20 -3.01 7.80
CA PHE A 110 -4.93 -2.79 7.12
C PHE A 110 -3.76 -3.33 7.97
N ASP A 111 -2.81 -4.00 7.33
CA ASP A 111 -1.78 -4.79 8.03
C ASP A 111 -0.54 -3.96 8.41
N LEU A 112 -0.20 -2.92 7.66
CA LEU A 112 1.06 -2.20 7.84
C LEU A 112 1.22 -1.46 9.18
N LEU A 113 0.12 -1.08 9.83
CA LEU A 113 0.13 -0.45 11.16
C LEU A 113 -0.14 -1.44 12.30
N ASP A 114 -0.35 -2.72 11.99
CA ASP A 114 -0.44 -3.78 12.99
C ASP A 114 0.96 -4.28 13.36
N SER A 115 1.27 -4.29 14.66
CA SER A 115 2.50 -4.84 15.20
C SER A 115 2.72 -6.31 14.89
N ASN A 116 1.65 -7.07 14.61
CA ASN A 116 1.73 -8.50 14.31
C ASN A 116 2.25 -8.79 12.89
N THR A 117 2.11 -7.85 11.96
CA THR A 117 2.49 -8.04 10.54
C THR A 117 3.98 -8.32 10.38
N TYR A 118 4.82 -7.61 11.13
CA TYR A 118 6.28 -7.83 11.17
C TYR A 118 6.79 -8.30 12.53
N ASN A 119 5.90 -8.50 13.52
CA ASN A 119 6.24 -8.84 14.90
C ASN A 119 7.27 -7.88 15.52
N SER A 120 7.12 -6.57 15.27
CA SER A 120 8.05 -5.52 15.69
C SER A 120 7.30 -4.23 15.99
N THR A 121 7.62 -3.60 17.12
CA THR A 121 7.06 -2.26 17.44
C THR A 121 7.74 -1.17 16.62
N GLU A 122 9.01 -1.38 16.27
CA GLU A 122 9.79 -0.48 15.42
C GLU A 122 9.23 -0.40 14.00
N SER A 123 8.69 -1.51 13.46
CA SER A 123 8.00 -1.47 12.16
C SER A 123 6.76 -0.57 12.22
N VAL A 124 6.00 -0.60 13.31
CA VAL A 124 4.82 0.27 13.47
C VAL A 124 5.22 1.74 13.46
N ILE A 125 6.29 2.10 14.19
CA ILE A 125 6.82 3.48 14.19
C ILE A 125 7.26 3.87 12.78
N TYR A 126 7.98 2.99 12.08
CA TYR A 126 8.39 3.21 10.69
C TYR A 126 7.20 3.48 9.76
N PHE A 127 6.13 2.69 9.85
CA PHE A 127 4.93 2.89 9.02
C PHE A 127 4.10 4.10 9.46
N GLN A 128 4.15 4.52 10.72
CA GLN A 128 3.56 5.78 11.18
C GLN A 128 4.29 6.99 10.59
N ASP A 129 5.62 6.96 10.55
CA ASP A 129 6.43 8.01 9.91
C ASP A 129 6.15 8.06 8.41
N MET A 130 6.08 6.89 7.74
CA MET A 130 5.70 6.79 6.34
C MET A 130 4.29 7.34 6.07
N GLU A 131 3.32 7.02 6.93
CA GLU A 131 1.95 7.56 6.86
C GLU A 131 1.95 9.09 6.92
N HIS A 132 2.77 9.68 7.80
CA HIS A 132 2.89 11.13 7.93
C HIS A 132 3.40 11.77 6.63
N GLU A 133 4.49 11.25 6.08
CA GLU A 133 5.09 11.75 4.83
C GLU A 133 4.15 11.59 3.62
N MET A 134 3.54 10.40 3.47
CA MET A 134 2.59 10.14 2.37
C MET A 134 1.34 11.02 2.47
N THR A 135 0.86 11.29 3.69
CA THR A 135 -0.25 12.22 3.94
C THR A 135 0.15 13.65 3.60
N ALA A 136 1.34 14.10 4.00
CA ALA A 136 1.86 15.44 3.67
C ALA A 136 1.96 15.65 2.15
N MET A 137 2.35 14.60 1.41
CA MET A 137 2.40 14.57 -0.05
C MET A 137 1.03 14.38 -0.73
N ARG A 138 -0.06 14.22 0.05
CA ARG A 138 -1.43 13.95 -0.43
C ARG A 138 -1.50 12.71 -1.33
N MET A 139 -0.75 11.67 -0.98
CA MET A 139 -0.77 10.42 -1.72
C MET A 139 -2.09 9.68 -1.44
N PRO A 140 -2.70 9.05 -2.46
CA PRO A 140 -3.94 8.30 -2.29
C PRO A 140 -3.72 7.00 -1.49
N LEU A 141 -2.51 6.46 -1.53
CA LEU A 141 -2.10 5.24 -0.86
C LEU A 141 -1.19 5.59 0.32
N LYS A 142 -1.42 4.94 1.45
CA LYS A 142 -0.71 5.14 2.72
C LYS A 142 -0.89 3.92 3.63
N PRO A 143 -0.02 3.68 4.63
CA PRO A 143 -0.10 2.50 5.49
C PRO A 143 -1.47 2.26 6.14
N SER A 144 -2.17 3.32 6.55
CA SER A 144 -3.50 3.21 7.16
C SER A 144 -4.66 2.87 6.21
N ASN A 145 -4.41 2.75 4.90
CA ASN A 145 -5.43 2.42 3.91
C ASN A 145 -4.98 1.40 2.85
N SER A 146 -3.91 0.67 3.14
CA SER A 146 -3.31 -0.26 2.20
C SER A 146 -2.88 -1.55 2.90
N HIS A 147 -2.71 -2.58 2.09
CA HIS A 147 -2.22 -3.88 2.49
C HIS A 147 -0.85 -4.11 1.89
N ILE A 148 -0.13 -5.10 2.43
CA ILE A 148 1.10 -5.58 1.84
C ILE A 148 0.87 -6.85 1.04
N GLY A 149 1.45 -6.89 -0.16
CA GLY A 149 1.62 -8.09 -0.95
C GLY A 149 3.08 -8.29 -1.34
N THR A 150 3.40 -9.47 -1.86
CA THR A 150 4.73 -9.83 -2.35
C THR A 150 4.62 -10.58 -3.68
N THR A 151 5.63 -10.47 -4.53
CA THR A 151 5.68 -11.18 -5.82
C THR A 151 6.01 -12.68 -5.67
N ASN A 152 6.34 -13.14 -4.47
CA ASN A 152 6.71 -14.52 -4.18
C ASN A 152 5.72 -15.18 -3.19
N PRO A 153 5.05 -16.29 -3.56
CA PRO A 153 4.09 -16.95 -2.67
C PRO A 153 4.73 -17.50 -1.38
N LYS A 154 6.02 -17.84 -1.40
CA LYS A 154 6.73 -18.33 -0.20
C LYS A 154 6.93 -17.23 0.84
N ASP A 155 7.10 -15.99 0.40
CA ASP A 155 7.20 -14.85 1.31
C ASP A 155 5.84 -14.52 1.89
N ALA A 156 4.79 -14.56 1.05
CA ALA A 156 3.41 -14.41 1.51
C ALA A 156 3.04 -15.45 2.56
N ALA A 157 3.52 -16.70 2.40
CA ALA A 157 3.30 -17.80 3.33
C ALA A 157 3.86 -17.54 4.74
N ARG A 158 4.72 -16.52 4.92
CA ARG A 158 5.22 -16.12 6.24
C ARG A 158 4.18 -15.36 7.07
N TRP A 159 3.19 -14.77 6.41
CA TRP A 159 2.10 -14.03 7.05
C TRP A 159 0.82 -14.86 7.21
N GLY A 160 0.71 -16.00 6.53
CA GLY A 160 -0.49 -16.82 6.54
C GLY A 160 -0.56 -17.82 5.39
N GLN A 161 -1.73 -18.31 5.04
CA GLN A 161 -1.90 -19.13 3.82
C GLN A 161 -1.68 -18.25 2.58
N ALA A 162 -0.74 -18.61 1.72
CA ALA A 162 -0.45 -17.82 0.53
C ALA A 162 -1.65 -17.84 -0.44
N ALA A 163 -2.06 -16.65 -0.88
CA ALA A 163 -3.09 -16.48 -1.88
C ALA A 163 -2.69 -15.40 -2.88
N SER A 164 -2.95 -15.62 -4.17
CA SER A 164 -2.86 -14.56 -5.17
C SER A 164 -4.03 -13.58 -5.00
N ILE A 165 -3.73 -12.30 -5.02
CA ILE A 165 -4.70 -11.23 -4.76
C ILE A 165 -5.06 -10.47 -6.04
N TRP A 166 -6.35 -10.15 -6.17
CA TRP A 166 -6.93 -9.52 -7.35
C TRP A 166 -7.84 -8.36 -6.95
N PRO A 167 -7.32 -7.12 -6.94
CA PRO A 167 -8.11 -5.94 -6.59
C PRO A 167 -9.36 -5.79 -7.44
N LEU A 168 -10.47 -5.44 -6.80
CA LEU A 168 -11.77 -5.28 -7.43
C LEU A 168 -12.08 -3.82 -7.78
N GLY A 169 -12.76 -3.63 -8.92
CA GLY A 169 -13.17 -2.32 -9.40
C GLY A 169 -12.06 -1.52 -10.10
N GLU A 170 -12.48 -0.49 -10.83
CA GLU A 170 -11.58 0.33 -11.66
C GLU A 170 -10.99 1.54 -10.93
N GLU A 171 -11.70 2.02 -9.90
CA GLU A 171 -11.31 3.15 -9.06
C GLU A 171 -10.92 2.68 -7.66
N GLY A 172 -10.14 3.49 -6.95
CA GLY A 172 -9.70 3.17 -5.59
C GLY A 172 -8.70 2.01 -5.53
N VAL A 173 -7.97 1.78 -6.63
CA VAL A 173 -6.90 0.79 -6.73
C VAL A 173 -5.57 1.49 -7.02
N ASP A 174 -4.62 1.34 -6.11
CA ASP A 174 -3.32 1.99 -6.15
C ASP A 174 -2.22 1.02 -5.71
N PHE A 175 -0.99 1.20 -6.22
CA PHE A 175 0.15 0.35 -5.90
C PHE A 175 1.42 1.18 -5.68
N ALA A 176 2.28 0.74 -4.76
CA ALA A 176 3.58 1.33 -4.47
C ALA A 176 4.60 0.26 -4.07
N TRP A 177 5.87 0.48 -4.39
CA TRP A 177 7.00 -0.37 -4.02
C TRP A 177 8.27 0.48 -3.88
N LEU A 178 9.34 -0.09 -3.33
CA LEU A 178 10.60 0.63 -3.19
C LEU A 178 11.37 0.66 -4.53
N ALA A 179 12.02 1.78 -4.86
CA ALA A 179 12.75 1.93 -6.12
C ALA A 179 13.90 0.92 -6.28
N ASP A 180 14.56 0.63 -5.17
CA ASP A 180 15.63 -0.33 -5.01
C ASP A 180 15.12 -1.77 -4.84
N GLY A 181 13.80 -1.95 -4.82
CA GLY A 181 13.14 -3.23 -4.63
C GLY A 181 13.17 -3.75 -3.19
N GLY A 182 12.87 -5.04 -3.03
CA GLY A 182 12.91 -5.74 -1.74
C GLY A 182 11.74 -5.41 -0.81
N SER A 183 12.01 -5.48 0.50
CA SER A 183 11.02 -5.34 1.57
C SER A 183 10.95 -3.92 2.15
N PHE A 184 9.74 -3.49 2.52
CA PHE A 184 9.52 -2.27 3.29
C PHE A 184 10.14 -2.37 4.69
N TRP A 185 10.09 -3.55 5.31
CA TRP A 185 10.68 -3.80 6.62
C TRP A 185 11.29 -5.22 6.72
N PRO A 186 12.43 -5.40 7.41
CA PRO A 186 13.29 -4.38 8.01
C PRO A 186 14.02 -3.53 6.96
N THR A 187 14.37 -2.29 7.33
CA THR A 187 14.98 -1.33 6.38
C THR A 187 16.46 -1.57 6.07
N GLY A 188 17.04 -2.67 6.55
CA GLY A 188 18.50 -2.85 6.53
C GLY A 188 19.20 -1.68 7.24
N GLU A 189 20.40 -1.33 6.80
CA GLU A 189 21.17 -0.18 7.34
C GLU A 189 20.69 1.19 6.82
N LEU A 190 19.74 1.23 5.88
CA LEU A 190 19.30 2.45 5.22
C LEU A 190 18.11 3.08 5.97
N HIS A 191 18.21 4.39 6.25
CA HIS A 191 17.11 5.14 6.85
C HIS A 191 16.00 5.44 5.83
N ILE A 192 14.75 5.65 6.29
CA ILE A 192 13.58 6.04 5.46
C ILE A 192 13.93 7.15 4.47
N LYS A 193 14.65 8.17 4.93
CA LYS A 193 14.98 9.37 4.13
C LYS A 193 15.89 9.08 2.94
N GLU A 194 16.54 7.93 2.92
CA GLU A 194 17.47 7.51 1.86
C GLU A 194 16.81 6.54 0.87
N ARG A 195 15.62 6.01 1.20
CA ARG A 195 14.88 5.10 0.33
C ARG A 195 13.93 5.89 -0.57
N ASN A 196 14.16 5.83 -1.88
CA ASN A 196 13.25 6.40 -2.86
C ASN A 196 12.05 5.46 -3.04
N GLY A 197 10.87 5.83 -2.56
CA GLY A 197 9.64 5.10 -2.89
C GLY A 197 9.22 5.36 -4.35
N ILE A 198 8.88 4.31 -5.09
CA ILE A 198 8.20 4.42 -6.38
C ILE A 198 6.72 4.13 -6.16
N THR A 199 5.85 5.02 -6.62
CA THR A 199 4.42 4.72 -6.69
C THR A 199 4.00 4.53 -8.12
N SER A 200 3.28 3.44 -8.40
CA SER A 200 2.60 3.28 -9.69
C SER A 200 1.49 4.32 -9.88
N SER A 201 1.04 4.92 -8.79
CA SER A 201 -0.05 5.91 -8.76
C SER A 201 0.42 7.34 -8.98
N MET A 202 1.72 7.64 -8.85
CA MET A 202 2.25 8.87 -9.44
C MET A 202 2.25 8.68 -10.95
N LYS A 203 1.20 9.20 -11.58
CA LYS A 203 1.29 9.68 -12.97
C LYS A 203 2.50 10.62 -13.01
N VAL A 204 3.66 10.12 -13.42
CA VAL A 204 4.64 11.01 -14.05
C VAL A 204 3.87 11.61 -15.23
N PRO A 205 3.67 12.94 -15.30
CA PRO A 205 2.92 13.55 -16.37
C PRO A 205 3.64 13.24 -17.68
N GLY A 206 3.12 12.26 -18.41
CA GLY A 206 3.92 11.57 -19.42
C GLY A 206 3.13 10.67 -20.35
N ASP A 207 2.46 9.60 -19.88
CA ASP A 207 2.13 8.51 -20.84
C ASP A 207 0.88 7.69 -20.50
N GLY A 208 0.35 7.79 -19.28
CA GLY A 208 -0.81 6.99 -18.85
C GLY A 208 -0.58 5.47 -18.84
N LYS A 209 0.67 5.00 -19.00
CA LYS A 209 1.01 3.59 -18.93
C LYS A 209 1.43 3.19 -17.51
N CYS A 210 0.69 2.25 -16.92
CA CYS A 210 1.09 1.50 -15.73
C CYS A 210 2.20 0.48 -16.06
N ASP A 211 3.21 0.88 -16.84
CA ASP A 211 4.29 -0.02 -17.24
C ASP A 211 4.95 -0.62 -15.98
N GLY A 212 5.28 0.26 -15.01
CA GLY A 212 6.07 -0.08 -13.81
C GLY A 212 5.56 -1.27 -13.01
N LEU A 213 4.24 -1.50 -12.90
CA LEU A 213 3.73 -2.61 -12.11
C LEU A 213 4.01 -3.96 -12.80
N SER A 214 3.98 -4.01 -14.13
CA SER A 214 4.33 -5.23 -14.84
C SER A 214 5.80 -5.60 -14.67
N GLU A 215 6.70 -4.61 -14.58
CA GLU A 215 8.11 -4.85 -14.25
C GLU A 215 8.29 -5.22 -12.77
N ALA A 216 7.60 -4.55 -11.85
CA ALA A 216 7.62 -4.88 -10.43
C ALA A 216 7.21 -6.35 -10.18
N LEU A 217 6.16 -6.83 -10.86
CA LEU A 217 5.72 -8.22 -10.77
C LEU A 217 6.73 -9.25 -11.32
N LEU A 218 7.74 -8.84 -12.10
CA LEU A 218 8.79 -9.73 -12.59
C LEU A 218 9.90 -9.95 -11.55
N GLU A 219 10.08 -9.00 -10.63
CA GLU A 219 11.08 -9.09 -9.56
C GLU A 219 10.71 -10.22 -8.60
N ASP A 220 11.73 -10.93 -8.11
CA ASP A 220 11.54 -11.97 -7.09
C ASP A 220 11.55 -11.33 -5.70
N SER A 221 10.61 -11.75 -4.84
CA SER A 221 10.52 -11.30 -3.45
C SER A 221 10.40 -9.78 -3.26
N LEU A 222 9.73 -9.09 -4.19
CA LEU A 222 9.42 -7.65 -4.07
C LEU A 222 8.16 -7.45 -3.25
N GLU A 223 8.21 -6.60 -2.23
CA GLU A 223 7.01 -6.17 -1.52
C GLU A 223 6.32 -5.00 -2.24
N ILE A 224 5.00 -5.11 -2.38
CA ILE A 224 4.15 -4.13 -3.03
C ILE A 224 3.04 -3.77 -2.06
N MET A 225 2.99 -2.50 -1.68
CA MET A 225 1.87 -1.91 -0.96
C MET A 225 0.74 -1.64 -1.95
N PHE A 226 -0.48 -2.09 -1.63
CA PHE A 226 -1.63 -1.92 -2.50
C PHE A 226 -2.87 -1.48 -1.74
N ARG A 227 -3.69 -0.64 -2.38
CA ARG A 227 -5.01 -0.22 -1.90
C ARG A 227 -6.07 -0.77 -2.84
N ALA A 228 -7.20 -1.23 -2.29
CA ALA A 228 -8.33 -1.72 -3.07
C ALA A 228 -9.66 -1.40 -2.36
N ASP A 229 -10.28 -0.26 -2.68
CA ASP A 229 -11.46 0.24 -1.96
C ASP A 229 -12.69 -0.69 -2.04
N ASN A 230 -12.81 -1.48 -3.10
CA ASN A 230 -13.91 -2.44 -3.26
C ASN A 230 -13.55 -3.85 -2.79
N GLY A 231 -12.44 -3.98 -2.07
CA GLY A 231 -11.87 -5.27 -1.69
C GLY A 231 -11.10 -5.93 -2.82
N PHE A 232 -10.76 -7.20 -2.60
CA PHE A 232 -10.03 -8.01 -3.58
C PHE A 232 -10.46 -9.48 -3.52
N VAL A 233 -10.21 -10.21 -4.59
CA VAL A 233 -10.32 -11.68 -4.59
C VAL A 233 -9.00 -12.25 -4.11
N ALA A 234 -9.03 -13.10 -3.09
CA ALA A 234 -7.90 -13.93 -2.71
C ALA A 234 -8.12 -15.35 -3.26
N VAL A 235 -7.16 -15.85 -4.02
CA VAL A 235 -7.19 -17.19 -4.62
C VAL A 235 -6.06 -18.01 -4.01
N PRO A 236 -6.35 -19.14 -3.33
CA PRO A 236 -5.30 -20.00 -2.78
C PRO A 236 -4.26 -20.37 -3.84
N ASP A 237 -2.97 -20.31 -3.48
CA ASP A 237 -1.86 -20.49 -4.43
C ASP A 237 -1.86 -21.87 -5.11
N GLU A 238 -2.50 -22.87 -4.51
CA GLU A 238 -2.67 -24.20 -5.08
C GLU A 238 -3.52 -24.19 -6.37
N LEU A 239 -4.38 -23.18 -6.55
CA LEU A 239 -5.21 -23.02 -7.75
C LEU A 239 -4.52 -22.24 -8.87
N ASP A 240 -3.35 -21.63 -8.60
CA ASP A 240 -2.71 -20.68 -9.50
C ASP A 240 -2.34 -21.27 -10.86
N LYS A 241 -1.86 -22.52 -10.89
CA LYS A 241 -1.41 -23.15 -12.14
C LYS A 241 -2.53 -23.19 -13.17
N GLU A 242 -3.71 -23.65 -12.76
CA GLU A 242 -4.88 -23.73 -13.64
C GLU A 242 -5.51 -22.35 -13.86
N LEU A 243 -5.45 -21.45 -12.87
CA LEU A 243 -5.90 -20.06 -13.02
C LEU A 243 -5.10 -19.35 -14.13
N ARG A 244 -3.77 -19.43 -14.09
CA ARG A 244 -2.86 -18.87 -15.11
C ARG A 244 -3.20 -19.39 -16.49
N LYS A 245 -3.41 -20.71 -16.60
CA LYS A 245 -3.80 -21.35 -17.86
C LYS A 245 -5.09 -20.73 -18.41
N HIS A 246 -6.15 -20.64 -17.62
CA HIS A 246 -7.41 -20.07 -18.08
C HIS A 246 -7.32 -18.57 -18.41
N LEU A 247 -6.62 -17.79 -17.60
CA LEU A 247 -6.38 -16.37 -17.90
C LEU A 247 -5.55 -16.17 -19.18
N SER A 248 -4.70 -17.14 -19.56
CA SER A 248 -3.94 -17.13 -20.82
C SER A 248 -4.74 -17.51 -22.06
N GLU A 249 -5.78 -18.32 -21.90
CA GLU A 249 -6.67 -18.75 -22.98
C GLU A 249 -7.77 -17.73 -23.28
N MET A 250 -8.09 -16.85 -22.31
CA MET A 250 -9.08 -15.80 -22.50
C MET A 250 -8.58 -14.75 -23.49
N ARG A 251 -9.35 -14.58 -24.57
CA ARG A 251 -9.15 -13.50 -25.54
C ARG A 251 -9.85 -12.26 -25.02
N PHE A 252 -9.10 -11.17 -24.94
CA PHE A 252 -9.56 -9.84 -24.52
C PHE A 252 -9.54 -8.91 -25.72
#